data_AF-A0A7S1RYV5-F1
#
_entry.id   AF-A0A7S1RYV5-F1
#
_cell.length_a   1.000
_cell.length_b   1.000
_cell.length_c   1.000
_cell.angle_alpha   90.00
_cell.angle_beta   90.00
_cell.angle_gamma   90.00
#
_symmetry.space_group_name_H-M   'P 1'
#
loop_
_entity.id
_entity.type
_entity.pdbx_description
1 polymer ?
#
loop_
_entity_poly.entity_id
_entity_poly.type
_entity_poly.pdbx_seq_one_letter_code
_entity_poly.pdbx_strand_id
1 'polypeptide(L)'
;GGFQEKGPAEDEAGKIYNTHLVIDAAGEVVATYRKIHLFDVPMTGLVESKQSLPGDRLSACASPAGKLGLSVCYDVRFPEFYQKLTFLHGAQVLLVPSAFAMKTGEAHWETLLKCRAIETQCYVFAAAQVGQHNEDGNKRQSWGHSLAIDPWGRTLVDMGVTIGLAVVEVDPQLVQSTRDNMPMRLHRRYDIYGDGPHAADASGEQRAEAKEDGLFFG
;
A
#
# COMPACT_ATOMS: atom_id res chain seq x y z
N GLY A 1 10.80 -2.23 -3.43
CA GLY A 1 9.93 -1.57 -4.42
C GLY A 1 9.18 -2.62 -5.21
N GLY A 2 8.53 -2.24 -6.30
CA GLY A 2 7.95 -3.20 -7.24
C GLY A 2 8.91 -3.61 -8.36
N PHE A 3 8.53 -4.65 -9.09
CA PHE A 3 9.16 -5.11 -10.33
C PHE A 3 8.48 -4.46 -11.53
N GLN A 4 9.21 -4.36 -12.63
CA GLN A 4 8.67 -3.84 -13.89
C GLN A 4 7.88 -4.94 -14.59
N GLU A 5 6.59 -4.72 -14.79
CA GLU A 5 5.70 -5.61 -15.52
C GLU A 5 5.35 -4.96 -16.86
N LYS A 6 5.35 -5.73 -17.95
CA LYS A 6 4.98 -5.21 -19.27
C LYS A 6 3.54 -4.67 -19.26
N GLY A 7 3.33 -3.49 -19.81
CA GLY A 7 2.00 -2.94 -20.03
C GLY A 7 1.19 -3.69 -21.10
N PRO A 8 -0.07 -3.28 -21.33
CA PRO A 8 -0.91 -3.83 -22.39
C PRO A 8 -0.25 -3.67 -23.77
N ALA A 9 -0.48 -4.61 -24.68
CA ALA A 9 0.17 -4.60 -26.00
C ALA A 9 -0.32 -3.44 -26.87
N GLU A 10 -1.53 -2.98 -26.62
CA GLU A 10 -2.20 -1.85 -27.27
C GLU A 10 -1.72 -0.48 -26.79
N ASP A 11 -0.91 -0.40 -25.73
CA ASP A 11 -0.29 0.87 -25.33
C ASP A 11 0.90 1.19 -26.26
N GLU A 12 0.65 2.03 -27.27
CA GLU A 12 1.68 2.46 -28.24
C GLU A 12 2.87 3.17 -27.58
N ALA A 13 2.68 3.73 -26.39
CA ALA A 13 3.75 4.35 -25.61
C ALA A 13 4.68 3.33 -24.92
N GLY A 14 4.32 2.05 -24.90
CA GLY A 14 5.13 0.96 -24.34
C GLY A 14 5.37 1.09 -22.83
N LYS A 15 4.43 1.67 -22.09
CA LYS A 15 4.57 1.87 -20.64
C LYS A 15 4.51 0.53 -19.89
N ILE A 16 5.03 0.54 -18.67
CA ILE A 16 5.09 -0.62 -17.78
C ILE A 16 4.20 -0.43 -16.55
N TYR A 17 4.01 -1.48 -15.76
CA TYR A 17 3.50 -1.33 -14.39
C TYR A 17 4.64 -1.47 -13.37
N ASN A 18 4.48 -0.77 -12.24
CA ASN A 18 5.29 -0.97 -11.04
C ASN A 18 4.52 -1.93 -10.12
N THR A 19 4.93 -3.19 -10.11
CA THR A 19 4.09 -4.27 -9.60
C THR A 19 4.72 -4.93 -8.36
N HIS A 20 3.92 -5.43 -7.43
CA HIS A 20 4.34 -6.12 -6.22
C HIS A 20 3.69 -7.53 -6.22
N LEU A 21 4.52 -8.58 -6.21
CA LEU A 21 4.05 -9.98 -6.15
C LEU A 21 4.14 -10.50 -4.73
N VAL A 22 3.24 -11.43 -4.44
CA VAL A 22 3.45 -12.43 -3.40
C VAL A 22 3.60 -13.78 -4.11
N ILE A 23 4.68 -14.48 -3.80
CA ILE A 23 4.99 -15.81 -4.30
C ILE A 23 4.93 -16.76 -3.10
N ASP A 24 4.24 -17.88 -3.25
CA ASP A 24 4.11 -18.87 -2.18
C ASP A 24 5.27 -19.87 -2.13
N ALA A 25 5.20 -20.83 -1.20
CA ALA A 25 6.24 -21.84 -1.03
C ALA A 25 6.34 -22.86 -2.19
N ALA A 26 5.32 -22.93 -3.06
CA ALA A 26 5.37 -23.74 -4.27
C ALA A 26 6.00 -22.98 -5.46
N GLY A 27 6.26 -21.68 -5.31
CA GLY A 27 6.77 -20.82 -6.36
C GLY A 27 5.67 -20.16 -7.20
N GLU A 28 4.40 -20.25 -6.78
CA GLU A 28 3.26 -19.71 -7.52
C GLU A 28 2.96 -18.26 -7.11
N VAL A 29 2.56 -17.45 -8.08
CA VAL A 29 2.12 -16.07 -7.85
C VAL A 29 0.70 -16.08 -7.28
N VAL A 30 0.59 -15.85 -5.97
CA VAL A 30 -0.70 -15.88 -5.25
C VAL A 30 -1.34 -14.50 -5.11
N ALA A 31 -0.59 -13.43 -5.34
CA ALA A 31 -1.13 -12.08 -5.42
C ALA A 31 -0.28 -11.18 -6.32
N THR A 32 -0.95 -10.23 -6.97
CA THR A 32 -0.34 -9.19 -7.78
C THR A 32 -0.98 -7.86 -7.40
N TYR A 33 -0.16 -6.85 -7.14
CA TYR A 33 -0.58 -5.48 -6.92
C TYR A 33 0.17 -4.56 -7.86
N ARG A 34 -0.53 -3.82 -8.71
CA ARG A 34 0.07 -2.76 -9.54
C ARG A 34 -0.09 -1.43 -8.81
N LYS A 35 0.99 -0.67 -8.67
CA LYS A 35 0.99 0.61 -7.94
C LYS A 35 -0.09 1.54 -8.49
N ILE A 36 -1.03 1.93 -7.63
CA ILE A 36 -2.14 2.80 -8.03
C ILE A 36 -1.69 4.26 -8.06
N HIS A 37 -0.96 4.71 -7.04
CA HIS A 37 -0.56 6.12 -6.95
C HIS A 37 0.83 6.34 -7.54
N LEU A 38 0.88 6.85 -8.77
CA LEU A 38 2.13 7.21 -9.43
C LEU A 38 2.73 8.50 -8.86
N PHE A 39 4.06 8.51 -8.72
CA PHE A 39 4.80 9.64 -8.18
C PHE A 39 5.06 10.69 -9.26
N ASP A 40 4.10 11.59 -9.43
CA ASP A 40 4.21 12.76 -10.32
C ASP A 40 4.39 14.02 -9.46
N VAL A 41 5.62 14.27 -9.01
CA VAL A 41 5.93 15.40 -8.11
C VAL A 41 6.85 16.40 -8.83
N PRO A 42 6.29 17.51 -9.36
CA PRO A 42 7.04 18.46 -10.18
C PRO A 42 8.32 19.00 -9.51
N MET A 43 8.27 19.25 -8.20
CA MET A 43 9.41 19.77 -7.43
C MET A 43 10.63 18.84 -7.40
N THR A 44 10.44 17.54 -7.67
CA THR A 44 11.55 16.57 -7.72
C THR A 44 12.04 16.31 -9.14
N GLY A 45 11.34 16.83 -10.16
CA GLY A 45 11.56 16.50 -11.56
C GLY A 45 11.15 15.06 -11.95
N LEU A 46 10.68 14.26 -11.00
CA LEU A 46 10.27 12.87 -11.23
C LEU A 46 8.77 12.82 -11.57
N VAL A 47 8.47 12.27 -12.76
CA VAL A 47 7.12 12.04 -13.27
C VAL A 47 7.02 10.56 -13.67
N GLU A 48 6.61 9.72 -12.72
CA GLU A 48 6.53 8.26 -12.90
C GLU A 48 5.54 7.88 -14.02
N SER A 49 4.47 8.65 -14.23
CA SER A 49 3.45 8.39 -15.26
C SER A 49 3.94 8.50 -16.71
N LYS A 50 5.15 9.06 -16.92
CA LYS A 50 5.81 9.06 -18.24
C LYS A 50 6.25 7.66 -18.65
N GLN A 51 6.56 6.80 -17.68
CA GLN A 51 7.11 5.45 -17.92
C GLN A 51 6.17 4.35 -17.44
N SER A 52 5.30 4.65 -16.47
CA SER A 52 4.44 3.66 -15.83
C SER A 52 2.95 3.95 -16.00
N LEU A 53 2.14 2.90 -16.03
CA LEU A 53 0.70 2.92 -15.92
C LEU A 53 0.28 2.70 -14.44
N PRO A 54 -0.81 3.33 -13.98
CA PRO A 54 -1.36 3.07 -12.66
C PRO A 54 -2.09 1.72 -12.63
N GLY A 55 -2.05 1.05 -11.48
CA GLY A 55 -2.95 -0.06 -11.18
C GLY A 55 -4.39 0.41 -10.95
N ASP A 56 -5.31 -0.55 -10.93
CA ASP A 56 -6.76 -0.30 -10.91
C ASP A 56 -7.50 -0.90 -9.70
N ARG A 57 -6.79 -1.63 -8.82
CA ARG A 57 -7.41 -2.34 -7.70
C ARG A 57 -6.48 -2.53 -6.52
N LEU A 58 -7.09 -2.56 -5.33
CA LEU A 58 -6.45 -3.03 -4.11
C LEU A 58 -6.14 -4.52 -4.22
N SER A 59 -5.12 -4.97 -3.48
CA SER A 59 -4.72 -6.37 -3.46
C SER A 59 -4.39 -6.80 -2.04
N ALA A 60 -4.99 -7.91 -1.63
CA ALA A 60 -4.74 -8.55 -0.35
C ALA A 60 -4.83 -10.06 -0.50
N CYS A 61 -3.99 -10.80 0.21
CA CYS A 61 -3.96 -12.27 0.14
C CYS A 61 -3.69 -12.88 1.51
N ALA A 62 -4.09 -14.14 1.69
CA ALA A 62 -3.75 -14.89 2.89
C ALA A 62 -2.26 -15.28 2.88
N SER A 63 -1.66 -15.40 4.07
CA SER A 63 -0.32 -15.93 4.25
C SER A 63 -0.17 -16.55 5.65
N PRO A 64 0.90 -17.31 5.92
CA PRO A 64 1.20 -17.80 7.27
C PRO A 64 1.37 -16.69 8.32
N ALA A 65 1.75 -15.47 7.91
CA ALA A 65 1.89 -14.31 8.80
C ALA A 65 0.57 -13.55 9.00
N GLY A 66 -0.55 -14.06 8.48
CA GLY A 66 -1.85 -13.39 8.45
C GLY A 66 -2.18 -12.80 7.08
N LYS A 67 -3.28 -12.04 7.01
CA LYS A 67 -3.73 -11.44 5.75
C LYS A 67 -2.87 -10.23 5.37
N LEU A 68 -2.17 -10.35 4.24
CA LEU A 68 -1.27 -9.32 3.71
C LEU A 68 -2.07 -8.30 2.91
N GLY A 69 -1.86 -7.01 3.18
CA GLY A 69 -2.28 -5.91 2.32
C GLY A 69 -1.08 -5.36 1.55
N LEU A 70 -1.18 -5.31 0.23
CA LEU A 70 -0.06 -4.96 -0.64
C LEU A 70 -0.14 -3.48 -1.05
N SER A 71 0.98 -2.78 -0.96
CA SER A 71 1.15 -1.43 -1.51
C SER A 71 2.55 -1.25 -2.11
N VAL A 72 2.84 -0.07 -2.67
CA VAL A 72 4.17 0.33 -3.13
C VAL A 72 4.41 1.81 -2.84
N CYS A 73 5.47 2.09 -2.06
CA CYS A 73 6.08 3.41 -1.90
C CYS A 73 5.10 4.58 -1.69
N TYR A 74 4.76 5.30 -2.77
CA TYR A 74 3.96 6.52 -2.71
C TYR A 74 2.55 6.30 -2.18
N ASP A 75 2.03 5.08 -2.29
CA ASP A 75 0.74 4.68 -1.72
C ASP A 75 0.65 5.02 -0.22
N VAL A 76 1.77 4.96 0.52
CA VAL A 76 1.82 5.25 1.97
C VAL A 76 1.29 6.65 2.31
N ARG A 77 1.23 7.58 1.36
CA ARG A 77 0.69 8.93 1.59
C ARG A 77 -0.84 9.00 1.60
N PHE A 78 -1.53 7.97 1.13
CA PHE A 78 -2.98 7.95 0.93
C PHE A 78 -3.63 7.08 2.02
N PRO A 79 -4.10 7.66 3.15
CA PRO A 79 -4.66 6.87 4.25
C PRO A 79 -5.84 6.01 3.81
N GLU A 80 -6.71 6.51 2.93
CA GLU A 80 -7.92 5.82 2.42
C GLU A 80 -7.58 4.45 1.81
N PHE A 81 -6.42 4.34 1.15
CA PHE A 81 -5.92 3.09 0.59
C PHE A 81 -5.73 2.02 1.68
N TYR A 82 -5.09 2.39 2.78
CA TYR A 82 -4.81 1.49 3.90
C TYR A 82 -6.05 1.22 4.74
N GLN A 83 -6.92 2.23 4.90
CA GLN A 83 -8.23 2.06 5.49
C GLN A 83 -9.02 0.97 4.75
N LYS A 84 -9.04 1.01 3.42
CA LYS A 84 -9.75 0.00 2.62
C LYS A 84 -9.10 -1.38 2.68
N LEU A 85 -7.77 -1.48 2.60
CA LEU A 85 -7.05 -2.76 2.79
C LEU A 85 -7.40 -3.42 4.14
N THR A 86 -7.49 -2.64 5.21
CA THR A 86 -7.75 -3.18 6.54
C THR A 86 -9.22 -3.46 6.78
N PHE A 87 -10.10 -2.49 6.56
CA PHE A 87 -11.49 -2.59 7.00
C PHE A 87 -12.41 -3.27 5.97
N LEU A 88 -12.05 -3.29 4.68
CA LEU A 88 -12.78 -4.03 3.65
C LEU A 88 -12.10 -5.36 3.34
N HIS A 89 -10.78 -5.36 3.20
CA HIS A 89 -10.04 -6.57 2.83
C HIS A 89 -9.47 -7.32 4.03
N GLY A 90 -9.61 -6.84 5.27
CA GLY A 90 -9.22 -7.59 6.47
C GLY A 90 -7.71 -7.72 6.67
N ALA A 91 -6.90 -6.83 6.10
CA ALA A 91 -5.44 -6.87 6.28
C ALA A 91 -5.06 -6.86 7.76
N GLN A 92 -4.01 -7.61 8.08
CA GLN A 92 -3.37 -7.71 9.40
C GLN A 92 -1.90 -7.27 9.33
N VAL A 93 -1.28 -7.44 8.16
CA VAL A 93 0.08 -7.02 7.85
C VAL A 93 0.05 -6.18 6.58
N LEU A 94 0.64 -4.99 6.61
CA LEU A 94 0.75 -4.08 5.49
C LEU A 94 2.18 -4.10 4.96
N LEU A 95 2.34 -4.44 3.68
CA LEU A 95 3.62 -4.50 3.01
C LEU A 95 3.83 -3.24 2.17
N VAL A 96 4.89 -2.47 2.48
CA VAL A 96 5.17 -1.15 1.87
C VAL A 96 6.59 -1.11 1.25
N PRO A 97 6.89 -1.97 0.27
CA PRO A 97 8.18 -1.97 -0.40
C PRO A 97 8.44 -0.65 -1.13
N SER A 98 9.58 -0.02 -0.86
CA SER A 98 9.76 1.41 -1.15
C SER A 98 11.16 1.81 -1.60
N ALA A 99 11.27 3.01 -2.18
CA ALA A 99 12.51 3.66 -2.55
C ALA A 99 12.35 5.18 -2.34
N PHE A 100 12.23 5.59 -1.07
CA PHE A 100 12.00 6.99 -0.71
C PHE A 100 13.22 7.86 -1.01
N ALA A 101 12.99 9.06 -1.54
CA ALA A 101 14.04 10.05 -1.76
C ALA A 101 14.49 10.65 -0.41
N MET A 102 15.78 11.02 -0.30
CA MET A 102 16.42 11.47 0.95
C MET A 102 15.60 12.49 1.74
N LYS A 103 15.30 13.66 1.15
CA LYS A 103 14.58 14.75 1.85
C LYS A 103 13.21 14.31 2.38
N THR A 104 12.45 13.57 1.57
CA THR A 104 11.13 13.09 1.97
C THR A 104 11.19 11.89 2.91
N GLY A 105 12.28 11.13 2.85
CA GLY A 105 12.55 10.00 3.73
C GLY A 105 12.78 10.50 5.15
N GLU A 106 13.76 11.40 5.30
CA GLU A 106 14.09 12.07 6.55
C GLU A 106 12.87 12.71 7.22
N ALA A 107 12.04 13.44 6.45
CA ALA A 107 10.93 14.19 7.00
C ALA A 107 9.67 13.34 7.29
N HIS A 108 9.41 12.27 6.53
CA HIS A 108 8.07 11.65 6.51
C HIS A 108 8.05 10.15 6.69
N TRP A 109 9.15 9.43 6.44
CA TRP A 109 9.11 7.97 6.25
C TRP A 109 8.57 7.24 7.47
N GLU A 110 9.23 7.41 8.61
CA GLU A 110 8.85 6.74 9.85
C GLU A 110 7.46 7.20 10.33
N THR A 111 7.18 8.50 10.28
CA THR A 111 5.89 9.07 10.70
C THR A 111 4.74 8.46 9.91
N LEU A 112 4.84 8.42 8.57
CA LEU A 112 3.77 7.86 7.74
C LEU A 112 3.55 6.38 8.04
N LEU A 113 4.62 5.59 8.17
CA LEU A 113 4.51 4.16 8.45
C LEU A 113 3.91 3.88 9.84
N LYS A 114 4.31 4.65 10.87
CA LYS A 114 3.71 4.57 12.21
C LYS A 114 2.24 4.95 12.17
N CYS A 115 1.87 6.00 11.45
CA CYS A 115 0.47 6.37 11.25
C CYS A 115 -0.32 5.21 10.64
N ARG A 116 0.19 4.56 9.58
CA ARG A 116 -0.48 3.39 8.97
C ARG A 116 -0.62 2.24 9.96
N ALA A 117 0.41 1.93 10.74
CA ALA A 117 0.33 0.85 11.73
C ALA A 117 -0.76 1.12 12.79
N ILE A 118 -0.75 2.33 13.36
CA ILE A 118 -1.66 2.73 14.45
C ILE A 118 -3.10 2.81 13.96
N GLU A 119 -3.36 3.55 12.86
CA GLU A 119 -4.74 3.85 12.44
C GLU A 119 -5.48 2.64 11.82
N THR A 120 -4.72 1.63 11.41
CA THR A 120 -5.24 0.37 10.86
C THR A 120 -5.09 -0.80 11.82
N GLN A 121 -4.34 -0.64 12.90
CA GLN A 121 -4.05 -1.70 13.86
C GLN A 121 -3.49 -2.94 13.16
N CYS A 122 -2.49 -2.72 12.31
CA CYS A 122 -1.81 -3.73 11.51
C CYS A 122 -0.29 -3.65 11.76
N TYR A 123 0.40 -4.77 11.59
CA TYR A 123 1.84 -4.71 11.38
C TYR A 123 2.14 -3.95 10.09
N VAL A 124 3.24 -3.21 10.05
CA VAL A 124 3.74 -2.57 8.83
C VAL A 124 5.17 -3.04 8.59
N PHE A 125 5.40 -3.67 7.44
CA PHE A 125 6.73 -4.07 6.98
C PHE A 125 7.09 -3.30 5.71
N ALA A 126 8.10 -2.46 5.81
CA ALA A 126 8.47 -1.50 4.78
C ALA A 126 9.91 -1.71 4.34
N ALA A 127 10.14 -2.71 3.48
CA ALA A 127 11.44 -2.97 2.89
C ALA A 127 11.83 -1.81 1.94
N ALA A 128 12.97 -1.17 2.19
CA ALA A 128 13.40 0.04 1.51
C ALA A 128 14.73 -0.15 0.75
N GLN A 129 14.81 0.48 -0.41
CA GLN A 129 16.08 0.71 -1.11
C GLN A 129 16.96 1.68 -0.31
N VAL A 130 18.27 1.51 -0.37
CA VAL A 130 19.24 2.29 0.42
C VAL A 130 20.47 2.64 -0.40
N GLY A 131 21.10 3.78 -0.10
CA GLY A 131 22.35 4.20 -0.74
C GLY A 131 22.15 4.84 -2.11
N GLN A 132 23.25 4.92 -2.86
CA GLN A 132 23.33 5.55 -4.18
C GLN A 132 23.11 4.51 -5.28
N HIS A 133 22.25 4.83 -6.25
CA HIS A 133 21.80 3.89 -7.29
C HIS A 133 22.49 4.06 -8.64
N ASN A 134 23.19 5.16 -8.85
CA ASN A 134 23.90 5.45 -10.10
C ASN A 134 25.15 6.31 -9.88
N GLU A 135 26.18 6.05 -10.69
CA GLU A 135 27.47 6.74 -10.64
C GLU A 135 27.46 8.05 -11.46
N ASP A 136 26.61 8.14 -12.49
CA ASP A 136 26.69 9.13 -13.58
C ASP A 136 26.05 10.50 -13.29
N GLY A 137 26.13 11.01 -12.06
CA GLY A 137 25.75 12.39 -11.75
C GLY A 137 24.24 12.67 -11.60
N ASN A 138 23.35 11.70 -11.87
CA ASN A 138 21.91 11.83 -11.65
C ASN A 138 21.47 11.67 -10.17
N LYS A 139 22.44 11.60 -9.23
CA LYS A 139 22.30 11.61 -7.75
C LYS A 139 21.07 10.85 -7.21
N ARG A 140 20.70 9.72 -7.81
CA ARG A 140 19.53 8.96 -7.33
C ARG A 140 19.97 8.22 -6.08
N GLN A 141 19.47 8.68 -4.94
CA GLN A 141 19.77 8.11 -3.63
C GLN A 141 18.45 7.76 -2.92
N SER A 142 18.43 6.64 -2.21
CA SER A 142 17.31 6.29 -1.36
C SER A 142 17.65 6.37 0.11
N TRP A 143 16.63 6.77 0.89
CA TRP A 143 16.71 7.00 2.32
C TRP A 143 17.17 5.76 3.12
N GLY A 144 16.79 4.56 2.68
CA GLY A 144 16.96 3.35 3.49
C GLY A 144 15.89 3.27 4.56
N HIS A 145 16.31 2.96 5.78
CA HIS A 145 15.46 2.74 6.95
C HIS A 145 14.35 1.73 6.63
N SER A 146 14.74 0.51 6.24
CA SER A 146 13.76 -0.58 6.21
C SER A 146 13.20 -0.76 7.62
N LEU A 147 11.88 -0.62 7.76
CA LEU A 147 11.21 -0.55 9.05
C LEU A 147 10.21 -1.69 9.23
N ALA A 148 10.14 -2.22 10.44
CA ALA A 148 9.06 -3.07 10.91
C ALA A 148 8.40 -2.42 12.13
N ILE A 149 7.07 -2.28 12.09
CA ILE A 149 6.29 -1.61 13.14
C ILE A 149 5.13 -2.51 13.55
N ASP A 150 4.85 -2.60 14.85
CA ASP A 150 3.75 -3.39 15.40
C ASP A 150 2.39 -2.66 15.29
N PRO A 151 1.26 -3.35 15.54
CA PRO A 151 -0.08 -2.74 15.49
C PRO A 151 -0.32 -1.57 16.46
N TRP A 152 0.54 -1.40 17.48
CA TRP A 152 0.49 -0.30 18.43
C TRP A 152 1.36 0.90 18.02
N GLY A 153 2.11 0.77 16.91
CA GLY A 153 3.02 1.80 16.41
C GLY A 153 4.43 1.75 16.98
N ARG A 154 4.81 0.67 17.70
CA ARG A 154 6.17 0.48 18.19
C ARG A 154 7.07 0.02 17.04
N THR A 155 8.21 0.69 16.88
CA THR A 155 9.24 0.24 15.93
C THR A 155 9.91 -1.02 16.48
N LEU A 156 9.77 -2.13 15.76
CA LEU A 156 10.40 -3.40 16.08
C LEU A 156 11.83 -3.46 15.54
N VAL A 157 12.03 -2.93 14.33
CA VAL A 157 13.32 -2.87 13.64
C VAL A 157 13.39 -1.59 12.82
N ASP A 158 14.57 -0.95 12.85
CA ASP A 158 15.05 0.01 11.85
C ASP A 158 16.43 -0.44 11.37
N MET A 159 16.53 -0.71 10.06
CA MET A 159 17.78 -1.16 9.44
C MET A 159 18.74 -0.01 9.05
N GLY A 160 18.33 1.24 9.23
CA GLY A 160 19.15 2.41 8.91
C GLY A 160 19.59 2.44 7.44
N VAL A 161 20.85 2.84 7.23
CA VAL A 161 21.39 3.15 5.89
C VAL A 161 22.31 2.06 5.31
N THR A 162 22.25 0.83 5.83
CA THR A 162 23.09 -0.28 5.37
C THR A 162 22.28 -1.34 4.63
N ILE A 163 22.93 -2.02 3.67
CA ILE A 163 22.36 -3.19 3.00
C ILE A 163 22.37 -4.35 4.00
N GLY A 164 21.26 -5.05 4.15
CA GLY A 164 21.18 -6.21 5.03
C GLY A 164 19.82 -6.89 5.00
N LEU A 165 19.62 -7.78 5.97
CA LEU A 165 18.37 -8.46 6.26
C LEU A 165 18.08 -8.37 7.76
N ALA A 166 16.82 -8.14 8.11
CA ALA A 166 16.32 -8.28 9.47
C ALA A 166 15.14 -9.23 9.49
N VAL A 167 15.00 -9.97 10.59
CA VAL A 167 13.91 -10.93 10.82
C VAL A 167 13.10 -10.44 12.01
N VAL A 168 11.79 -10.41 11.84
CA VAL A 168 10.84 -10.06 12.89
C VAL A 168 9.80 -11.17 13.02
N GLU A 169 9.41 -11.45 14.25
CA GLU A 169 8.35 -12.40 14.55
C GLU A 169 7.00 -11.69 14.47
N VAL A 170 6.03 -12.32 13.80
CA VAL A 170 4.66 -11.82 13.72
C VAL A 170 3.81 -12.59 14.71
N ASP A 171 3.19 -11.89 15.65
CA ASP A 171 2.22 -12.47 16.57
C ASP A 171 0.79 -12.10 16.14
N PRO A 172 0.01 -13.05 15.60
CA PRO A 172 -1.38 -12.80 15.24
C PRO A 172 -2.25 -12.37 16.42
N GLN A 173 -1.90 -12.77 17.65
CA GLN A 173 -2.64 -12.40 18.86
C GLN A 173 -2.45 -10.92 19.20
N LEU A 174 -1.31 -10.32 18.85
CA LEU A 174 -1.07 -8.89 19.07
C LEU A 174 -2.00 -8.01 18.24
N VAL A 175 -2.28 -8.41 16.98
CA VAL A 175 -3.26 -7.70 16.12
C VAL A 175 -4.64 -7.75 16.75
N GLN A 176 -5.07 -8.94 17.18
CA GLN A 176 -6.41 -9.13 17.73
C GLN A 176 -6.56 -8.38 19.07
N SER A 177 -5.63 -8.56 20.00
CA SER A 177 -5.65 -7.88 21.30
C SER A 177 -5.61 -6.35 21.16
N THR A 178 -4.84 -5.81 20.21
CA THR A 178 -4.81 -4.36 19.93
C THR A 178 -6.19 -3.87 19.48
N ARG A 179 -6.87 -4.61 18.60
CA ARG A 179 -8.21 -4.30 18.11
C ARG A 179 -9.28 -4.44 19.20
N ASP A 180 -9.14 -5.40 20.10
CA ASP A 180 -10.09 -5.59 21.20
C ASP A 180 -9.94 -4.51 22.27
N ASN A 181 -8.70 -4.13 22.60
CA ASN A 181 -8.41 -3.06 23.58
C ASN A 181 -8.75 -1.66 23.04
N MET A 182 -8.70 -1.47 21.72
CA MET A 182 -9.07 -0.22 21.07
C MET A 182 -9.94 -0.51 19.83
N PRO A 183 -11.26 -0.70 19.97
CA PRO A 183 -12.12 -1.21 18.90
C PRO A 183 -12.50 -0.14 17.87
N MET A 184 -11.49 0.43 17.20
CA MET A 184 -11.65 1.51 16.22
C MET A 184 -12.67 1.16 15.13
N ARG A 185 -12.68 -0.10 14.68
CA ARG A 185 -13.64 -0.61 13.69
C ARG A 185 -15.10 -0.38 14.09
N LEU A 186 -15.43 -0.49 15.38
CA LEU A 186 -16.79 -0.30 15.90
C LEU A 186 -17.15 1.19 16.04
N HIS A 187 -16.16 2.05 16.17
CA HIS A 187 -16.35 3.50 16.38
C HIS A 187 -16.34 4.29 15.06
N ARG A 188 -16.07 3.63 13.93
CA ARG A 188 -16.09 4.27 12.60
C ARG A 188 -17.53 4.66 12.22
N ARG A 189 -17.69 5.90 11.77
CA ARG A 189 -18.96 6.52 11.38
C ARG A 189 -19.10 6.55 9.86
N TYR A 190 -19.25 5.36 9.27
CA TYR A 190 -19.46 5.21 7.83
C TYR A 190 -20.74 5.87 7.33
N ASP A 191 -21.70 6.09 8.22
CA ASP A 191 -22.90 6.89 7.98
C ASP A 191 -22.61 8.38 7.74
N ILE A 192 -21.47 8.89 8.19
CA ILE A 192 -21.06 10.29 8.01
C ILE A 192 -20.12 10.45 6.81
N TYR A 193 -19.07 9.62 6.71
CA TYR A 193 -18.00 9.81 5.72
C TYR A 193 -17.97 8.76 4.59
N GLY A 194 -18.94 7.84 4.51
CA GLY A 194 -18.99 6.81 3.47
C GLY A 194 -17.85 5.80 3.56
N ASP A 195 -17.80 4.83 2.64
CA ASP A 195 -16.70 3.87 2.44
C ASP A 195 -16.46 2.80 3.53
N GLY A 196 -17.52 2.35 4.21
CA GLY A 196 -17.47 1.16 5.07
C GLY A 196 -17.49 -0.17 4.31
N PRO A 197 -17.26 -1.32 4.99
CA PRO A 197 -17.44 -2.66 4.41
C PRO A 197 -18.79 -2.87 3.72
N HIS A 198 -19.81 -2.10 4.11
CA HIS A 198 -21.15 -2.12 3.53
C HIS A 198 -21.37 -1.15 2.36
N ALA A 199 -20.42 -0.25 2.06
CA ALA A 199 -20.55 0.71 0.95
C ALA A 199 -20.36 0.06 -0.43
N ALA A 200 -19.64 -1.07 -0.50
CA ALA A 200 -19.50 -1.85 -1.74
C ALA A 200 -20.84 -2.50 -2.16
N ASP A 201 -21.62 -2.98 -1.18
CA ASP A 201 -22.92 -3.63 -1.41
C ASP A 201 -23.96 -2.64 -1.99
N ALA A 202 -23.94 -1.38 -1.56
CA ALA A 202 -24.88 -0.35 -2.03
C ALA A 202 -24.65 0.08 -3.50
N SER A 203 -23.47 -0.17 -4.07
CA SER A 203 -23.11 0.28 -5.42
C SER A 203 -23.56 -0.68 -6.54
N GLY A 204 -23.95 -1.91 -6.19
CA GLY A 204 -24.41 -2.94 -7.13
C GLY A 204 -25.91 -2.85 -7.46
N GLU A 205 -26.75 -2.56 -6.47
CA GLU A 205 -28.21 -2.53 -6.65
C GLU A 205 -28.72 -1.19 -7.20
N GLN A 206 -28.14 -0.05 -6.81
CA GLN A 206 -28.63 1.28 -7.24
C GLN A 206 -28.26 1.65 -8.69
N ARG A 207 -27.33 0.95 -9.34
CA ARG A 207 -27.02 1.16 -10.78
C ARG A 207 -28.00 0.44 -11.70
N ALA A 208 -28.77 -0.53 -11.21
CA ALA A 208 -29.78 -1.22 -11.98
C ALA A 208 -31.09 -0.41 -12.04
N GLU A 209 -31.52 0.18 -10.93
CA GLU A 209 -32.77 0.97 -10.87
C GLU A 209 -32.68 2.30 -11.65
N ALA A 210 -31.51 2.94 -11.70
CA ALA A 210 -31.34 4.21 -12.43
C ALA A 210 -31.37 4.07 -13.98
N LYS A 211 -31.47 2.85 -14.53
CA LYS A 211 -31.65 2.62 -15.97
C LYS A 211 -33.07 2.27 -16.37
N GLU A 212 -33.98 1.96 -15.44
CA GLU A 212 -35.37 1.63 -15.77
C GLU A 212 -36.32 2.84 -15.71
N ASP A 213 -35.97 3.91 -14.97
CA ASP A 213 -36.81 5.11 -14.86
C ASP A 213 -36.56 6.17 -15.96
N GLY A 214 -36.08 5.73 -17.13
CA GLY A 214 -36.03 6.53 -18.35
C GLY A 214 -37.42 6.72 -18.98
N LEU A 215 -38.36 7.31 -18.25
CA LEU A 215 -39.69 7.68 -18.74
C LEU A 215 -39.82 9.21 -18.82
N PHE A 216 -39.78 9.69 -20.07
CA PHE A 216 -40.51 10.83 -20.63
C PHE A 216 -40.89 11.98 -19.70
N PHE A 217 -40.48 13.21 -20.03
CA PHE A 217 -41.39 14.30 -20.43
C PHE A 217 -40.60 15.57 -20.80
N GLY A 218 -40.92 16.14 -21.96
CA GLY A 218 -40.94 17.59 -22.21
C GLY A 218 -39.66 18.25 -22.67
#